data_AF-A0A5C1HXK5-F1
#
_entry.id   AF-A0A5C1HXK5-F1
#
_cell.length_a   1.000
_cell.length_b   1.000
_cell.length_c   1.000
_cell.angle_alpha   90.00
_cell.angle_beta   90.00
_cell.angle_gamma   90.00
#
_symmetry.space_group_name_H-M   'P 1'
#
loop_
_entity.id
_entity.type
_entity.pdbx_description
1 polymer ?
#
loop_
_entity_poly.entity_id
_entity_poly.type
_entity_poly.pdbx_seq_one_letter_code
_entity_poly.pdbx_strand_id
1 'polypeptide(L)'
;MDLNGLSSITNQSEMQDWLAENLVTPVTPAITASDLGLIMQRMVEVSGGGDQGLLLFDLKNSNYSLQLSDKAIEILTAAPNTVTVPQNADVAFPIGKQIVITQSGPGQTTIVPASGVTINSADARFSLRTRFSGATLVKKSADSWWLWGDLGGAADVIKTAYINLTNTGSDATTSGWSNNVYFSAIGSQLALSSSQGEALGWSMTAAVGTANTLHFEKLPERALSDVNYPDDVLQTLWYLDGGTSFTLKLSGLNPQKTYTVKTAATDNAAGDGPTRVTVGGISQVGASPDFVVVKLTFLGVSPDTNGNLSIIADNTAGAAYPLLNALIISED
;
A
#
# COMPACT_ATOMS: atom_id res chain seq x y z
N MET A 1 -30.36 -43.71 19.76
CA MET A 1 -29.09 -44.11 19.12
C MET A 1 -28.22 -44.63 20.24
N ASP A 2 -27.87 -45.92 20.21
CA ASP A 2 -26.91 -46.46 21.16
C ASP A 2 -25.54 -45.81 20.84
N LEU A 3 -24.92 -45.18 21.83
CA LEU A 3 -23.64 -44.47 21.66
C LEU A 3 -22.45 -45.37 22.03
N ASN A 4 -22.71 -46.62 22.43
CA ASN A 4 -21.68 -47.61 22.71
C ASN A 4 -20.87 -47.91 21.42
N GLY A 5 -19.55 -47.69 21.46
CA GLY A 5 -18.64 -47.96 20.34
C GLY A 5 -18.07 -46.73 19.62
N LEU A 6 -18.61 -45.52 19.87
CA LEU A 6 -18.02 -44.28 19.32
C LEU A 6 -16.57 -44.05 19.79
N SER A 7 -16.22 -44.53 20.98
CA SER A 7 -14.88 -44.39 21.57
C SER A 7 -13.79 -45.26 20.92
N SER A 8 -14.17 -46.25 20.10
CA SER A 8 -13.22 -47.14 19.40
C SER A 8 -12.96 -46.73 17.95
N ILE A 9 -13.61 -45.67 17.46
CA ILE A 9 -13.44 -45.20 16.08
C ILE A 9 -12.18 -44.35 15.98
N THR A 10 -11.26 -44.73 15.09
CA THR A 10 -9.93 -44.10 14.96
C THR A 10 -9.67 -43.50 13.58
N ASN A 11 -10.49 -43.84 12.58
CA ASN A 11 -10.37 -43.31 11.22
C ASN A 11 -11.72 -43.07 10.54
N GLN A 12 -11.67 -42.37 9.41
CA GLN A 12 -12.85 -41.95 8.67
C GLN A 12 -13.66 -43.11 8.10
N SER A 13 -13.01 -44.21 7.71
CA SER A 13 -13.68 -45.40 7.19
C SER A 13 -14.53 -46.06 8.29
N GLU A 14 -13.97 -46.22 9.49
CA GLU A 14 -14.68 -46.78 10.65
C GLU A 14 -15.89 -45.93 11.07
N MET A 15 -15.81 -44.59 10.93
CA MET A 15 -16.94 -43.70 11.18
C MET A 15 -18.06 -43.87 10.14
N GLN A 16 -17.70 -44.08 8.87
CA GLN A 16 -18.68 -44.35 7.81
C GLN A 16 -19.41 -45.67 8.07
N ASP A 17 -18.66 -46.71 8.44
CA ASP A 17 -19.21 -48.02 8.76
C ASP A 17 -20.13 -47.97 9.98
N TRP A 18 -19.73 -47.26 11.05
CA TRP A 18 -20.56 -47.08 12.25
C TRP A 18 -21.86 -46.33 11.95
N LEU A 19 -21.81 -45.26 11.15
CA LEU A 19 -23.00 -44.50 10.77
C LEU A 19 -23.95 -45.32 9.89
N ALA A 20 -23.42 -46.14 8.98
CA ALA A 20 -24.21 -47.04 8.14
C ALA A 20 -24.98 -48.10 8.96
N GLU A 21 -24.38 -48.55 10.07
CA GLU A 21 -24.99 -49.54 10.96
C GLU A 21 -26.00 -48.93 11.94
N ASN A 22 -25.78 -47.67 12.38
CA ASN A 22 -26.54 -47.07 13.49
C ASN A 22 -27.54 -45.97 13.08
N LEU A 23 -27.54 -45.52 11.83
CA LEU A 23 -28.62 -44.67 11.29
C LEU A 23 -29.78 -45.51 10.79
N VAL A 24 -30.93 -45.36 11.46
CA VAL A 24 -32.19 -46.01 11.04
C VAL A 24 -32.78 -45.36 9.78
N THR A 25 -32.42 -44.11 9.47
CA THR A 25 -32.86 -43.40 8.26
C THR A 25 -31.73 -42.55 7.68
N PRO A 26 -31.57 -42.47 6.35
CA PRO A 26 -30.56 -41.60 5.71
C PRO A 26 -30.77 -40.13 6.11
N VAL A 27 -29.69 -39.43 6.50
CA VAL A 27 -29.75 -38.00 6.78
C VAL A 27 -29.82 -37.22 5.47
N THR A 28 -30.69 -36.23 5.39
CA THR A 28 -30.77 -35.29 4.26
C THR A 28 -30.53 -33.86 4.75
N PRO A 29 -29.51 -33.15 4.22
CA PRO A 29 -28.55 -33.60 3.22
C PRO A 29 -27.61 -34.71 3.72
N ALA A 30 -27.07 -35.49 2.78
CA ALA A 30 -26.15 -36.58 3.08
C ALA A 30 -24.88 -36.05 3.77
N ILE A 31 -24.42 -36.74 4.81
CA ILE A 31 -23.17 -36.42 5.50
C ILE A 31 -22.01 -36.60 4.50
N THR A 32 -21.22 -35.56 4.29
CA THR A 32 -20.10 -35.53 3.35
C THR A 32 -18.79 -36.01 4.00
N ALA A 33 -17.77 -36.30 3.18
CA ALA A 33 -16.44 -36.64 3.67
C ALA A 33 -15.82 -35.52 4.54
N SER A 34 -16.09 -34.25 4.20
CA SER A 34 -15.69 -33.08 5.01
C SER A 34 -16.40 -33.04 6.36
N ASP A 35 -17.70 -33.39 6.42
CA ASP A 35 -18.45 -33.44 7.67
C ASP A 35 -17.89 -34.51 8.62
N LEU A 36 -17.53 -35.68 8.08
CA LEU A 36 -16.91 -36.77 8.83
C LEU A 36 -15.51 -36.41 9.35
N GLY A 37 -14.72 -35.69 8.54
CA GLY A 37 -13.41 -35.18 8.97
C GLY A 37 -13.53 -34.23 10.17
N LEU A 38 -14.52 -33.33 10.14
CA LEU A 38 -14.84 -32.43 11.25
C LEU A 38 -15.35 -33.19 12.49
N ILE A 39 -16.22 -34.20 12.32
CA ILE A 39 -16.74 -35.01 13.44
C ILE A 39 -15.61 -35.80 14.11
N MET A 40 -14.72 -36.41 13.33
CA MET A 40 -13.55 -37.14 13.85
C MET A 40 -12.61 -36.20 14.61
N GLN A 41 -12.36 -35.00 14.08
CA GLN A 41 -11.54 -33.99 14.74
C GLN A 41 -12.14 -33.56 16.08
N ARG A 42 -13.47 -33.44 16.18
CA ARG A 42 -14.19 -33.12 17.43
C ARG A 42 -14.31 -34.30 18.40
N MET A 43 -14.23 -35.54 17.92
CA MET A 43 -14.21 -36.74 18.79
C MET A 43 -12.83 -37.01 19.39
N VAL A 44 -11.75 -36.64 18.70
CA VAL A 44 -10.38 -36.64 19.25
C VAL A 44 -10.24 -35.69 20.45
N GLU A 45 -11.08 -34.66 20.57
CA GLU A 45 -11.10 -33.72 21.71
C GLU A 45 -11.64 -34.31 23.02
N VAL A 46 -12.27 -35.50 23.02
CA VAL A 46 -12.93 -36.07 24.22
C VAL A 46 -12.15 -37.23 24.86
N SER A 47 -11.20 -37.86 24.16
CA SER A 47 -10.56 -39.10 24.67
C SER A 47 -9.12 -38.99 25.17
N GLY A 48 -8.47 -37.82 25.08
CA GLY A 48 -7.08 -37.65 25.54
C GLY A 48 -6.90 -36.43 26.44
N GLY A 49 -6.76 -36.67 27.76
CA GLY A 49 -6.53 -35.61 28.74
C GLY A 49 -5.27 -34.78 28.48
N GLY A 50 -5.41 -33.46 28.61
CA GLY A 50 -4.37 -32.46 28.43
C GLY A 50 -4.81 -31.46 27.36
N ASP A 51 -4.96 -30.20 27.75
CA ASP A 51 -5.30 -29.06 26.90
C ASP A 51 -4.29 -28.92 25.74
N GLN A 52 -4.46 -29.73 24.68
CA GLN A 52 -3.73 -29.55 23.43
C GLN A 52 -4.42 -28.38 22.74
N GLY A 53 -3.97 -27.17 23.10
CA GLY A 53 -4.50 -25.88 22.65
C GLY A 53 -4.46 -25.71 21.13
N LEU A 54 -5.37 -26.41 20.44
CA LEU A 54 -5.58 -26.31 19.01
C LEU A 54 -6.15 -24.92 18.72
N LEU A 55 -5.35 -24.11 18.06
CA LEU A 55 -5.76 -22.79 17.62
C LEU A 55 -6.41 -22.91 16.24
N LEU A 56 -7.72 -23.08 16.20
CA LEU A 56 -8.50 -23.05 14.97
C LEU A 56 -8.76 -21.60 14.55
N PHE A 57 -8.44 -21.27 13.29
CA PHE A 57 -8.73 -19.97 12.71
C PHE A 57 -10.18 -19.91 12.22
N ASP A 58 -10.92 -18.92 12.70
CA ASP A 58 -12.26 -18.61 12.22
C ASP A 58 -12.17 -17.61 11.06
N LEU A 59 -12.51 -18.08 9.85
CA LEU A 59 -12.38 -17.32 8.62
C LEU A 59 -13.49 -16.27 8.48
N LYS A 60 -13.11 -15.01 8.25
CA LYS A 60 -14.01 -13.89 7.94
C LYS A 60 -13.66 -13.28 6.58
N ASN A 61 -14.67 -12.83 5.86
CA ASN A 61 -14.55 -12.32 4.49
C ASN A 61 -15.00 -10.85 4.35
N SER A 62 -15.22 -10.15 5.46
CA SER A 62 -15.70 -8.77 5.52
C SER A 62 -15.36 -8.15 6.87
N ASN A 63 -15.82 -6.90 7.11
CA ASN A 63 -15.70 -6.26 8.42
C ASN A 63 -16.28 -7.15 9.52
N TYR A 64 -15.62 -7.19 10.67
CA TYR A 64 -15.97 -8.10 11.76
C TYR A 64 -15.92 -7.40 13.12
N SER A 65 -16.84 -7.71 14.02
CA SER A 65 -16.82 -7.24 15.42
C SER A 65 -16.59 -8.42 16.34
N LEU A 66 -15.57 -8.32 17.19
CA LEU A 66 -15.13 -9.42 18.05
C LEU A 66 -16.26 -9.91 18.98
N GLN A 67 -16.32 -11.21 19.17
CA GLN A 67 -17.25 -11.94 20.02
C GLN A 67 -16.52 -12.74 21.10
N LEU A 68 -17.20 -13.05 22.19
CA LEU A 68 -16.59 -13.70 23.37
C LEU A 68 -15.90 -15.04 23.05
N SER A 69 -16.42 -15.76 22.05
CA SER A 69 -15.91 -17.05 21.57
C SER A 69 -14.58 -16.96 20.85
N ASP A 70 -14.18 -15.78 20.37
CA ASP A 70 -13.06 -15.65 19.44
C ASP A 70 -11.73 -16.00 20.10
N LYS A 71 -10.87 -16.69 19.36
CA LYS A 71 -9.53 -17.09 19.81
C LYS A 71 -8.48 -16.82 18.73
N ALA A 72 -8.78 -17.23 17.50
CA ALA A 72 -8.02 -16.87 16.31
C ALA A 72 -8.98 -16.57 15.16
N ILE A 73 -8.73 -15.46 14.48
CA ILE A 73 -9.53 -14.97 13.36
C ILE A 73 -8.59 -14.83 12.16
N GLU A 74 -9.02 -15.35 11.02
CA GLU A 74 -8.35 -15.14 9.75
C GLU A 74 -9.24 -14.27 8.86
N ILE A 75 -8.69 -13.18 8.33
CA ILE A 75 -9.36 -12.28 7.40
C ILE A 75 -8.91 -12.56 5.97
N LEU A 76 -9.84 -13.03 5.14
CA LEU A 76 -9.64 -13.30 3.71
C LEU A 76 -10.59 -12.43 2.88
N THR A 77 -10.15 -11.20 2.60
CA THR A 77 -10.86 -10.29 1.68
C THR A 77 -9.89 -9.51 0.81
N ALA A 78 -10.33 -9.14 -0.39
CA ALA A 78 -9.55 -8.31 -1.30
C ALA A 78 -9.68 -6.81 -1.00
N ALA A 79 -10.78 -6.39 -0.36
CA ALA A 79 -11.04 -4.99 -0.03
C ALA A 79 -10.47 -4.63 1.37
N PRO A 80 -10.09 -3.36 1.61
CA PRO A 80 -9.80 -2.87 2.95
C PRO A 80 -10.95 -3.17 3.92
N ASN A 81 -10.62 -3.58 5.14
CA ASN A 81 -11.58 -4.06 6.11
C ASN A 81 -11.17 -3.72 7.55
N THR A 82 -12.10 -3.93 8.47
CA THR A 82 -11.92 -3.62 9.88
C THR A 82 -12.29 -4.77 10.80
N VAL A 83 -11.53 -4.91 11.89
CA VAL A 83 -11.86 -5.76 13.04
C VAL A 83 -12.14 -4.85 14.23
N THR A 84 -13.39 -4.80 14.67
CA THR A 84 -13.85 -3.90 15.75
C THR A 84 -13.73 -4.57 17.11
N VAL A 85 -13.07 -3.88 18.04
CA VAL A 85 -13.03 -4.24 19.46
C VAL A 85 -14.26 -3.60 20.15
N PRO A 86 -15.26 -4.39 20.57
CA PRO A 86 -16.49 -3.87 21.16
C PRO A 86 -16.27 -3.29 22.56
N GLN A 87 -17.23 -2.50 23.04
CA GLN A 87 -17.24 -2.01 24.40
C GLN A 87 -17.40 -3.17 25.40
N ASN A 88 -16.76 -3.06 26.56
CA ASN A 88 -16.83 -4.09 27.61
C ASN A 88 -18.25 -4.34 28.12
N ALA A 89 -19.13 -3.33 28.03
CA ALA A 89 -20.54 -3.45 28.41
C ALA A 89 -21.35 -4.36 27.47
N ASP A 90 -20.98 -4.40 26.19
CA ASP A 90 -21.66 -5.22 25.18
C ASP A 90 -21.06 -6.63 25.11
N VAL A 91 -19.72 -6.71 25.15
CA VAL A 91 -18.99 -7.99 25.10
C VAL A 91 -17.88 -7.97 26.16
N ALA A 92 -18.19 -8.55 27.32
CA ALA A 92 -17.30 -8.58 28.48
C ALA A 92 -16.22 -9.67 28.36
N PHE A 93 -15.17 -9.40 27.59
CA PHE A 93 -14.00 -10.28 27.53
C PHE A 93 -13.28 -10.36 28.89
N PRO A 94 -12.86 -11.56 29.34
CA PRO A 94 -12.08 -11.69 30.56
C PRO A 94 -10.71 -11.00 30.41
N ILE A 95 -10.21 -10.40 31.50
CA ILE A 95 -8.85 -9.83 31.53
C ILE A 95 -7.84 -10.94 31.23
N GLY A 96 -6.84 -10.64 30.40
CA GLY A 96 -5.87 -11.61 29.91
C GLY A 96 -6.32 -12.41 28.69
N LYS A 97 -7.58 -12.26 28.22
CA LYS A 97 -8.04 -12.84 26.95
C LYS A 97 -7.11 -12.39 25.83
N GLN A 98 -6.65 -13.37 25.04
CA GLN A 98 -5.84 -13.16 23.85
C GLN A 98 -6.66 -13.57 22.63
N ILE A 99 -6.59 -12.75 21.57
CA ILE A 99 -7.23 -13.01 20.29
C ILE A 99 -6.18 -12.80 19.21
N VAL A 100 -5.88 -13.85 18.46
CA VAL A 100 -5.00 -13.79 17.29
C VAL A 100 -5.83 -13.32 16.09
N ILE A 101 -5.28 -12.38 15.33
CA ILE A 101 -5.91 -11.85 14.11
C ILE A 101 -4.87 -11.93 13.00
N THR A 102 -5.17 -12.63 11.93
CA THR A 102 -4.31 -12.76 10.75
C THR A 102 -5.03 -12.25 9.51
N GLN A 103 -4.27 -11.73 8.54
CA GLN A 103 -4.79 -11.35 7.23
C GLN A 103 -4.19 -12.26 6.17
N SER A 104 -4.99 -13.08 5.50
CA SER A 104 -4.56 -13.88 4.36
C SER A 104 -5.00 -13.28 3.01
N GLY A 105 -5.96 -12.36 3.02
CA GLY A 105 -6.35 -11.56 1.86
C GLY A 105 -5.40 -10.39 1.57
N PRO A 106 -5.40 -9.83 0.35
CA PRO A 106 -4.62 -8.64 0.03
C PRO A 106 -5.22 -7.35 0.61
N GLY A 107 -6.50 -7.35 0.99
CA GLY A 107 -7.18 -6.20 1.59
C GLY A 107 -6.67 -5.90 3.00
N GLN A 108 -6.26 -4.65 3.23
CA GLN A 108 -5.68 -4.17 4.48
C GLN A 108 -6.68 -4.31 5.66
N THR A 109 -6.31 -5.07 6.68
CA THR A 109 -7.07 -5.26 7.92
C THR A 109 -6.64 -4.24 8.96
N THR A 110 -7.59 -3.47 9.49
CA THR A 110 -7.35 -2.47 10.55
C THR A 110 -8.16 -2.80 11.79
N ILE A 111 -7.49 -2.89 12.94
CA ILE A 111 -8.13 -3.11 14.23
C ILE A 111 -8.63 -1.76 14.75
N VAL A 112 -9.92 -1.64 15.02
CA VAL A 112 -10.55 -0.37 15.42
C VAL A 112 -11.25 -0.50 16.78
N PRO A 113 -11.09 0.48 17.69
CA PRO A 113 -11.85 0.50 18.93
C PRO A 113 -13.28 0.99 18.69
N ALA A 114 -14.26 0.42 19.39
CA ALA A 114 -15.54 1.07 19.61
C ALA A 114 -15.37 2.36 20.46
N SER A 115 -16.40 3.21 20.49
CA SER A 115 -16.37 4.44 21.30
C SER A 115 -16.07 4.13 22.76
N GLY A 116 -15.10 4.85 23.35
CA GLY A 116 -14.67 4.67 24.73
C GLY A 116 -13.64 3.54 24.96
N VAL A 117 -13.33 2.72 23.94
CA VAL A 117 -12.29 1.69 24.01
C VAL A 117 -10.93 2.26 23.65
N THR A 118 -9.90 1.90 24.40
CA THR A 118 -8.50 2.27 24.14
C THR A 118 -7.68 1.03 23.76
N ILE A 119 -6.99 1.10 22.62
CA ILE A 119 -6.03 0.08 22.17
C ILE A 119 -4.63 0.71 22.22
N ASN A 120 -3.71 0.05 22.91
CA ASN A 120 -2.32 0.50 23.05
C ASN A 120 -1.42 -0.40 22.21
N SER A 121 -0.67 0.19 21.28
CA SER A 121 0.31 -0.48 20.42
C SER A 121 1.54 0.40 20.23
N ALA A 122 2.65 -0.20 19.77
CA ALA A 122 3.84 0.54 19.39
C ALA A 122 3.50 1.55 18.28
N ASP A 123 3.96 2.80 18.45
CA ASP A 123 3.74 3.93 17.52
C ASP A 123 2.27 4.17 17.13
N ALA A 124 1.31 3.77 17.97
CA ALA A 124 -0.12 3.83 17.68
C ALA A 124 -0.52 3.12 16.35
N ARG A 125 0.17 2.02 16.02
CA ARG A 125 -0.12 1.21 14.83
C ARG A 125 -1.29 0.26 15.08
N PHE A 126 -2.28 0.25 14.20
CA PHE A 126 -3.48 -0.58 14.34
C PHE A 126 -3.80 -1.44 13.12
N SER A 127 -2.97 -1.39 12.07
CA SER A 127 -3.17 -2.17 10.85
C SER A 127 -2.16 -3.31 10.77
N LEU A 128 -2.57 -4.48 10.27
CA LEU A 128 -1.62 -5.55 9.95
C LEU A 128 -0.71 -5.10 8.80
N ARG A 129 0.59 -5.38 8.78
CA ARG A 129 1.48 -4.70 7.81
C ARG A 129 1.17 -5.03 6.34
N THR A 130 0.91 -6.29 6.03
CA THR A 130 0.62 -6.76 4.66
C THR A 130 -0.07 -8.12 4.69
N ARG A 131 -0.33 -8.71 3.52
CA ARG A 131 -0.84 -10.07 3.43
C ARG A 131 0.10 -11.04 4.14
N PHE A 132 -0.48 -11.94 4.91
CA PHE A 132 0.16 -12.91 5.81
C PHE A 132 0.77 -12.30 7.09
N SER A 133 0.55 -11.01 7.36
CA SER A 133 0.82 -10.44 8.68
C SER A 133 -0.24 -10.88 9.69
N GLY A 134 0.13 -10.85 10.96
CA GLY A 134 -0.76 -11.15 12.08
C GLY A 134 -0.40 -10.37 13.33
N ALA A 135 -1.39 -10.22 14.21
CA ALA A 135 -1.25 -9.56 15.50
C ALA A 135 -2.05 -10.29 16.58
N THR A 136 -1.72 -10.00 17.82
CA THR A 136 -2.45 -10.49 19.00
C THR A 136 -2.97 -9.30 19.78
N LEU A 137 -4.28 -9.34 20.04
CA LEU A 137 -4.97 -8.41 20.90
C LEU A 137 -5.12 -9.03 22.30
N VAL A 138 -4.74 -8.31 23.35
CA VAL A 138 -4.78 -8.81 24.74
C VAL A 138 -5.55 -7.86 25.65
N LYS A 139 -6.56 -8.40 26.35
CA LYS A 139 -7.40 -7.63 27.28
C LYS A 139 -6.61 -7.22 28.51
N LYS A 140 -6.37 -5.92 28.69
CA LYS A 140 -5.62 -5.37 29.82
C LYS A 140 -6.53 -5.03 31.01
N SER A 141 -7.64 -4.35 30.74
CA SER A 141 -8.67 -3.98 31.73
C SER A 141 -9.99 -3.69 31.03
N ALA A 142 -11.04 -3.31 31.78
CA ALA A 142 -12.26 -2.76 31.18
C ALA A 142 -11.90 -1.67 30.16
N ASP A 143 -12.48 -1.77 28.95
CA ASP A 143 -12.24 -0.90 27.79
C ASP A 143 -10.77 -0.61 27.40
N SER A 144 -9.79 -1.37 27.91
CA SER A 144 -8.36 -1.20 27.57
C SER A 144 -7.72 -2.50 27.07
N TRP A 145 -6.96 -2.38 25.98
CA TRP A 145 -6.30 -3.50 25.32
C TRP A 145 -4.84 -3.17 24.94
N TRP A 146 -4.02 -4.21 24.85
CA TRP A 146 -2.74 -4.18 24.15
C TRP A 146 -2.88 -4.82 22.78
N LEU A 147 -2.17 -4.30 21.80
CA LEU A 147 -2.05 -4.88 20.47
C LEU A 147 -0.56 -4.93 20.09
N TRP A 148 -0.10 -6.11 19.69
CA TRP A 148 1.27 -6.32 19.20
C TRP A 148 1.29 -7.34 18.07
N GLY A 149 2.33 -7.29 17.23
CA GLY A 149 2.49 -8.19 16.10
C GLY A 149 3.23 -7.53 14.94
N ASP A 150 3.08 -8.08 13.74
CA ASP A 150 3.55 -7.47 12.50
C ASP A 150 2.58 -6.36 12.07
N LEU A 151 2.66 -5.24 12.79
CA LEU A 151 1.81 -4.07 12.60
C LEU A 151 2.49 -3.06 11.67
N GLY A 152 1.76 -2.66 10.63
CA GLY A 152 2.08 -1.47 9.86
C GLY A 152 1.45 -0.24 10.51
N GLY A 153 2.05 0.93 10.28
CA GLY A 153 1.22 2.13 10.16
C GLY A 153 0.16 1.90 9.07
N ALA A 154 -0.81 2.79 8.91
CA ALA A 154 -1.59 2.82 7.68
C ALA A 154 -0.59 2.99 6.51
N ALA A 155 -0.13 1.87 5.95
CA ALA A 155 1.00 1.77 5.05
C ALA A 155 2.23 2.65 5.41
N ASP A 156 3.23 2.12 6.13
CA ASP A 156 4.64 2.43 5.78
C ASP A 156 4.97 1.68 4.47
N VAL A 157 4.13 1.85 3.45
CA VAL A 157 4.54 1.65 2.07
C VAL A 157 5.41 2.85 1.79
N ILE A 158 6.67 2.64 1.38
CA ILE A 158 7.50 3.69 0.83
C ILE A 158 6.66 4.39 -0.25
N LYS A 159 6.11 5.55 0.12
CA LYS A 159 5.22 6.29 -0.77
C LYS A 159 6.07 6.67 -1.95
N THR A 160 5.67 6.24 -3.14
CA THR A 160 6.39 6.54 -4.37
C THR A 160 5.43 7.05 -5.42
N ALA A 161 5.70 8.24 -5.93
CA ALA A 161 5.01 8.82 -7.07
C ALA A 161 5.90 8.69 -8.32
N TYR A 162 5.32 8.13 -9.39
CA TYR A 162 5.91 8.10 -10.73
C TYR A 162 5.17 9.12 -11.58
N ILE A 163 5.88 10.13 -12.08
CA ILE A 163 5.30 11.36 -12.60
C ILE A 163 5.78 11.61 -14.02
N ASN A 164 4.86 11.51 -14.97
CA ASN A 164 5.14 11.87 -16.35
C ASN A 164 4.75 13.33 -16.65
N LEU A 165 5.64 14.07 -17.32
CA LEU A 165 5.39 15.44 -17.74
C LEU A 165 4.89 15.44 -19.19
N THR A 166 3.59 15.69 -19.41
CA THR A 166 2.94 15.48 -20.71
C THR A 166 1.97 16.62 -21.11
N ASN A 167 1.55 16.63 -22.39
CA ASN A 167 0.65 17.63 -22.99
C ASN A 167 -0.83 17.18 -23.05
N THR A 168 -1.11 15.89 -22.87
CA THR A 168 -2.49 15.40 -22.77
C THR A 168 -2.52 14.30 -21.74
N GLY A 169 -3.59 14.20 -20.93
CA GLY A 169 -3.76 13.07 -20.00
C GLY A 169 -3.75 11.69 -20.69
N SER A 170 -3.76 11.65 -22.03
CA SER A 170 -3.70 10.48 -22.91
C SER A 170 -2.30 10.09 -23.40
N ASP A 171 -1.32 11.01 -23.39
CA ASP A 171 0.07 10.71 -23.78
C ASP A 171 0.87 10.31 -22.53
N ALA A 172 0.61 9.08 -22.07
CA ALA A 172 1.46 8.18 -21.28
C ALA A 172 0.57 7.28 -20.42
N THR A 173 0.43 6.05 -20.85
CA THR A 173 -0.21 5.01 -20.06
C THR A 173 0.65 3.76 -20.15
N THR A 174 1.87 3.84 -19.63
CA THR A 174 2.62 2.65 -19.27
C THR A 174 2.31 2.25 -17.83
N SER A 175 2.19 0.93 -17.64
CA SER A 175 1.93 0.33 -16.33
C SER A 175 2.91 0.87 -15.29
N GLY A 176 2.39 1.54 -14.26
CA GLY A 176 3.16 2.06 -13.13
C GLY A 176 3.41 3.56 -13.10
N TRP A 177 3.18 4.30 -14.21
CA TRP A 177 3.30 5.77 -14.27
C TRP A 177 1.93 6.44 -14.19
N SER A 178 1.37 6.50 -12.98
CA SER A 178 -0.02 6.88 -12.72
C SER A 178 -0.30 8.39 -12.69
N ASN A 179 0.74 9.24 -12.72
CA ASN A 179 0.59 10.69 -12.55
C ASN A 179 0.99 11.43 -13.82
N ASN A 180 0.02 11.63 -14.71
CA ASN A 180 0.18 12.44 -15.91
C ASN A 180 -0.06 13.90 -15.57
N VAL A 181 1.01 14.68 -15.59
CA VAL A 181 0.97 16.09 -15.26
C VAL A 181 0.68 16.87 -16.53
N TYR A 182 -0.50 17.46 -16.56
CA TYR A 182 -0.94 18.39 -17.57
C TYR A 182 -1.48 19.64 -16.86
N PHE A 183 -0.73 20.74 -16.89
CA PHE A 183 -1.20 22.00 -16.34
C PHE A 183 -1.66 22.89 -17.49
N SER A 184 -2.95 22.82 -17.83
CA SER A 184 -3.59 23.75 -18.79
C SER A 184 -3.60 25.20 -18.30
N ALA A 185 -3.31 25.43 -17.00
CA ALA A 185 -2.92 26.72 -16.45
C ALA A 185 -1.86 26.48 -15.37
N ILE A 186 -0.70 27.12 -15.53
CA ILE A 186 0.32 27.26 -14.49
C ILE A 186 -0.36 27.63 -13.16
N GLY A 187 0.00 26.96 -12.06
CA GLY A 187 -0.61 27.14 -10.74
C GLY A 187 -1.75 26.19 -10.39
N SER A 188 -2.22 25.35 -11.32
CA SER A 188 -3.14 24.25 -10.99
C SER A 188 -2.45 23.14 -10.19
N GLN A 189 -3.20 22.46 -9.33
CA GLN A 189 -2.70 21.42 -8.42
C GLN A 189 -3.16 20.04 -8.87
N LEU A 190 -2.21 19.12 -9.01
CA LEU A 190 -2.45 17.70 -9.29
C LEU A 190 -2.27 16.90 -8.00
N ALA A 191 -3.28 16.14 -7.59
CA ALA A 191 -3.14 15.16 -6.52
C ALA A 191 -2.36 13.93 -7.03
N LEU A 192 -1.39 13.46 -6.25
CA LEU A 192 -0.52 12.36 -6.64
C LEU A 192 -0.97 11.03 -6.03
N SER A 193 -0.76 9.98 -6.81
CA SER A 193 -1.05 8.59 -6.47
C SER A 193 0.17 7.70 -6.65
N SER A 194 0.17 6.54 -5.99
CA SER A 194 1.16 5.49 -6.18
C SER A 194 1.02 4.84 -7.56
N SER A 195 1.96 3.97 -7.95
CA SER A 195 1.87 3.16 -9.17
C SER A 195 0.65 2.22 -9.21
N GLN A 196 0.01 1.96 -8.07
CA GLN A 196 -1.20 1.16 -7.94
C GLN A 196 -2.49 2.02 -7.91
N GLY A 197 -2.37 3.35 -8.00
CA GLY A 197 -3.51 4.28 -7.96
C GLY A 197 -3.92 4.76 -6.56
N GLU A 198 -3.26 4.28 -5.50
CA GLU A 198 -3.54 4.73 -4.13
C GLU A 198 -3.15 6.20 -3.91
N ALA A 199 -4.03 7.00 -3.32
CA ALA A 199 -3.75 8.41 -3.03
C ALA A 199 -2.62 8.56 -1.99
N LEU A 200 -1.60 9.35 -2.31
CA LEU A 200 -0.44 9.52 -1.42
C LEU A 200 -0.65 10.61 -0.37
N GLY A 201 -1.65 11.47 -0.56
CA GLY A 201 -1.83 12.74 0.18
C GLY A 201 -0.87 13.84 -0.29
N TRP A 202 -0.08 13.57 -1.34
CA TRP A 202 0.82 14.54 -1.96
C TRP A 202 0.13 15.24 -3.12
N SER A 203 0.64 16.42 -3.45
CA SER A 203 0.21 17.12 -4.65
C SER A 203 1.34 17.89 -5.29
N MET A 204 1.25 18.11 -6.59
CA MET A 204 2.22 18.89 -7.33
C MET A 204 1.55 20.09 -8.00
N THR A 205 2.24 21.23 -7.99
CA THR A 205 1.91 22.42 -8.78
C THR A 205 3.13 22.83 -9.60
N ALA A 206 2.93 23.38 -10.80
CA ALA A 206 4.00 24.04 -11.54
C ALA A 206 3.85 25.56 -11.46
N ALA A 207 4.99 26.24 -11.40
CA ALA A 207 5.12 27.68 -11.52
C ALA A 207 6.24 28.00 -12.52
N VAL A 208 6.01 29.03 -13.33
CA VAL A 208 7.03 29.65 -14.19
C VAL A 208 7.07 31.14 -13.89
N GLY A 209 8.18 31.80 -14.24
CA GLY A 209 8.26 33.26 -14.16
C GLY A 209 7.18 33.93 -15.01
N THR A 210 6.73 35.12 -14.63
CA THR A 210 5.64 35.86 -15.28
C THR A 210 5.86 36.20 -16.75
N ALA A 211 7.09 36.06 -17.25
CA ALA A 211 7.47 36.32 -18.65
C ALA A 211 7.68 35.03 -19.47
N ASN A 212 7.50 33.85 -18.87
CA ASN A 212 7.88 32.59 -19.50
C ASN A 212 6.63 31.79 -19.92
N THR A 213 6.72 31.13 -21.07
CA THR A 213 5.71 30.16 -21.53
C THR A 213 6.28 28.76 -21.32
N LEU A 214 5.52 27.89 -20.66
CA LEU A 214 5.85 26.47 -20.54
C LEU A 214 5.38 25.76 -21.81
N HIS A 215 6.31 25.11 -22.49
CA HIS A 215 6.07 24.34 -23.70
C HIS A 215 6.12 22.85 -23.42
N PHE A 216 5.48 22.12 -24.32
CA PHE A 216 5.41 20.68 -24.29
C PHE A 216 5.78 20.16 -25.66
N GLU A 217 6.59 19.12 -25.70
CA GLU A 217 6.93 18.44 -26.95
C GLU A 217 6.80 16.93 -26.77
N LYS A 218 6.27 16.29 -27.82
CA LYS A 218 6.32 14.85 -27.98
C LYS A 218 7.41 14.55 -29.01
N LEU A 219 8.51 13.99 -28.54
CA LEU A 219 9.62 13.52 -29.36
C LEU A 219 9.14 12.41 -30.31
N PRO A 220 9.75 12.27 -31.49
CA PRO A 220 9.44 11.18 -32.40
C PRO A 220 9.68 9.81 -31.74
N GLU A 221 8.85 8.83 -32.09
CA GLU A 221 8.94 7.48 -31.53
C GLU A 221 10.34 6.89 -31.77
N ARG A 222 11.09 6.67 -30.68
CA ARG A 222 12.42 6.06 -30.69
C ARG A 222 12.56 5.16 -29.47
N ALA A 223 13.20 4.02 -29.66
CA ALA A 223 13.55 3.12 -28.58
C ALA A 223 14.73 3.70 -27.79
N LEU A 224 14.46 4.29 -26.63
CA LEU A 224 15.47 4.81 -25.71
C LEU A 224 15.90 3.71 -24.72
N SER A 225 15.07 2.70 -24.53
CA SER A 225 15.36 1.41 -23.87
C SER A 225 15.87 1.56 -22.43
N ASP A 226 15.23 2.43 -21.64
CA ASP A 226 15.57 2.57 -20.24
C ASP A 226 14.77 1.62 -19.33
N VAL A 227 15.47 0.96 -18.41
CA VAL A 227 14.84 0.00 -17.48
C VAL A 227 13.90 0.66 -16.47
N ASN A 228 14.14 1.93 -16.12
CA ASN A 228 13.36 2.64 -15.09
C ASN A 228 12.38 3.66 -15.68
N TYR A 229 12.59 4.06 -16.93
CA TYR A 229 11.83 5.09 -17.61
C TYR A 229 11.34 4.55 -18.96
N PRO A 230 10.07 4.17 -19.07
CA PRO A 230 9.50 3.68 -20.32
C PRO A 230 9.68 4.66 -21.48
N ASP A 231 9.79 4.14 -22.71
CA ASP A 231 10.02 4.97 -23.90
C ASP A 231 8.90 6.01 -24.12
N ASP A 232 7.65 5.70 -23.79
CA ASP A 232 6.52 6.63 -23.92
C ASP A 232 6.61 7.80 -22.92
N VAL A 233 7.12 7.55 -21.71
CA VAL A 233 7.42 8.57 -20.69
C VAL A 233 8.57 9.46 -21.15
N LEU A 234 9.62 8.86 -21.71
CA LEU A 234 10.78 9.59 -22.21
C LEU A 234 10.53 10.35 -23.52
N GLN A 235 9.45 10.05 -24.24
CA GLN A 235 9.07 10.77 -25.45
C GLN A 235 8.32 12.06 -25.18
N THR A 236 7.82 12.30 -23.97
CA THR A 236 7.17 13.57 -23.62
C THR A 236 8.11 14.42 -22.78
N LEU A 237 8.23 15.72 -23.09
CA LEU A 237 9.05 16.65 -22.32
C LEU A 237 8.37 18.00 -22.13
N TRP A 238 8.76 18.66 -21.06
CA TRP A 238 8.50 20.08 -20.82
C TRP A 238 9.77 20.88 -21.05
N TYR A 239 9.62 22.07 -21.65
CA TYR A 239 10.68 23.05 -21.80
C TYR A 239 10.16 24.49 -21.69
N LEU A 240 11.05 25.47 -21.56
CA LEU A 240 10.70 26.89 -21.44
C LEU A 240 11.36 27.72 -22.54
N ASP A 241 10.57 28.42 -23.37
CA ASP A 241 11.11 29.41 -24.32
C ASP A 241 11.55 30.69 -23.59
N GLY A 242 12.78 31.13 -23.84
CA GLY A 242 13.29 32.45 -23.41
C GLY A 242 13.35 32.67 -21.89
N GLY A 243 13.16 31.63 -21.07
CA GLY A 243 13.15 31.68 -19.61
C GLY A 243 14.38 31.06 -18.96
N THR A 244 14.68 31.44 -17.72
CA THR A 244 15.79 30.85 -16.95
C THR A 244 15.42 29.58 -16.20
N SER A 245 14.17 29.45 -15.70
CA SER A 245 13.76 28.32 -14.85
C SER A 245 12.25 28.09 -14.76
N PHE A 246 11.84 26.82 -14.61
CA PHE A 246 10.51 26.45 -14.10
C PHE A 246 10.64 25.74 -12.75
N THR A 247 9.60 25.83 -11.92
CA THR A 247 9.54 25.20 -10.59
C THR A 247 8.36 24.24 -10.52
N LEU A 248 8.63 23.01 -10.10
CA LEU A 248 7.63 22.07 -9.62
C LEU A 248 7.65 22.13 -8.09
N LYS A 249 6.50 22.42 -7.49
CA LYS A 249 6.33 22.39 -6.04
C LYS A 249 5.55 21.14 -5.67
N LEU A 250 6.18 20.27 -4.89
CA LEU A 250 5.54 19.17 -4.21
C LEU A 250 5.04 19.66 -2.85
N SER A 251 3.82 19.29 -2.46
CA SER A 251 3.17 19.69 -1.22
C SER A 251 2.50 18.49 -0.56
N GLY A 252 2.30 18.55 0.76
CA GLY A 252 1.68 17.46 1.54
C GLY A 252 2.67 16.37 1.97
N LEU A 253 3.98 16.64 1.91
CA LEU A 253 5.00 15.76 2.45
C LEU A 253 5.06 15.82 3.97
N ASN A 254 5.62 14.78 4.59
CA ASN A 254 5.88 14.76 6.02
C ASN A 254 7.19 15.54 6.31
N PRO A 255 7.14 16.65 7.09
CA PRO A 255 8.33 17.44 7.44
C PRO A 255 9.41 16.69 8.23
N GLN A 256 9.07 15.53 8.80
CA GLN A 256 9.98 14.70 9.60
C GLN A 256 10.66 13.58 8.80
N LYS A 257 10.35 13.47 7.51
CA LYS A 257 10.88 12.45 6.61
C LYS A 257 11.83 13.06 5.58
N THR A 258 12.71 12.23 5.06
CA THR A 258 13.53 12.54 3.90
C THR A 258 12.96 11.85 2.67
N TYR A 259 13.35 12.34 1.50
CA TYR A 259 12.86 11.84 0.22
C TYR A 259 14.01 11.64 -0.75
N THR A 260 13.85 10.66 -1.62
CA THR A 260 14.66 10.49 -2.82
C THR A 260 13.90 11.05 -4.02
N VAL A 261 14.53 11.95 -4.77
CA VAL A 261 14.00 12.48 -6.03
C VAL A 261 14.91 12.06 -7.16
N LYS A 262 14.34 11.40 -8.18
CA LYS A 262 15.03 11.04 -9.41
C LYS A 262 14.38 11.76 -10.57
N THR A 263 15.17 12.34 -11.46
CA THR A 263 14.68 12.99 -12.68
C THR A 263 15.23 12.29 -13.90
N ALA A 264 14.49 12.32 -15.00
CA ALA A 264 14.99 11.96 -16.33
C ALA A 264 14.74 13.09 -17.33
N ALA A 265 15.74 13.28 -18.19
CA ALA A 265 15.79 14.30 -19.23
C ALA A 265 16.36 13.70 -20.52
N THR A 266 15.70 13.92 -21.65
CA THR A 266 16.17 13.61 -23.01
C THR A 266 15.55 14.60 -24.00
N ASP A 267 16.30 14.94 -25.06
CA ASP A 267 15.86 15.81 -26.15
C ASP A 267 16.07 15.15 -27.54
N ASN A 268 15.64 15.82 -28.60
CA ASN A 268 15.86 15.45 -30.01
C ASN A 268 16.83 16.40 -30.74
N ALA A 269 17.52 17.27 -30.00
CA ALA A 269 18.27 18.38 -30.57
C ALA A 269 19.67 18.46 -29.95
N ALA A 270 20.68 18.10 -30.76
CA ALA A 270 22.07 18.28 -30.38
C ALA A 270 22.37 19.78 -30.15
N GLY A 271 22.65 20.16 -28.90
CA GLY A 271 23.17 21.50 -28.58
C GLY A 271 22.28 22.37 -27.68
N ASP A 272 21.14 21.87 -27.21
CA ASP A 272 20.26 22.63 -26.30
C ASP A 272 20.87 22.87 -24.91
N GLY A 273 22.01 22.22 -24.63
CA GLY A 273 22.89 22.48 -23.49
C GLY A 273 22.42 21.81 -22.18
N PRO A 274 23.20 21.96 -21.10
CA PRO A 274 22.88 21.29 -19.84
C PRO A 274 21.70 21.94 -19.10
N THR A 275 20.76 21.11 -18.66
CA THR A 275 19.76 21.49 -17.66
C THR A 275 20.35 21.32 -16.26
N ARG A 276 20.26 22.35 -15.42
CA ARG A 276 20.49 22.24 -13.99
C ARG A 276 19.18 21.93 -13.30
N VAL A 277 19.19 20.93 -12.43
CA VAL A 277 18.06 20.60 -11.56
C VAL A 277 18.48 20.84 -10.11
N THR A 278 17.67 21.60 -9.38
CA THR A 278 17.86 21.87 -7.95
C THR A 278 16.68 21.31 -7.16
N VAL A 279 16.96 20.44 -6.18
CA VAL A 279 15.94 19.83 -5.31
C VAL A 279 16.31 20.09 -3.86
N GLY A 280 15.44 20.77 -3.12
CA GLY A 280 15.67 21.04 -1.69
C GLY A 280 17.00 21.76 -1.39
N GLY A 281 17.50 22.55 -2.35
CA GLY A 281 18.78 23.26 -2.27
C GLY A 281 20.00 22.50 -2.81
N ILE A 282 19.85 21.23 -3.21
CA ILE A 282 20.91 20.43 -3.85
C ILE A 282 20.80 20.59 -5.37
N SER A 283 21.85 21.06 -6.03
CA SER A 283 21.88 21.22 -7.50
C SER A 283 22.75 20.15 -8.17
N GLN A 284 22.25 19.58 -9.26
CA GLN A 284 23.00 18.73 -10.19
C GLN A 284 22.77 19.22 -11.63
N VAL A 285 23.71 18.95 -12.51
CA VAL A 285 23.64 19.37 -13.93
C VAL A 285 23.68 18.13 -14.80
N GLY A 286 22.74 18.03 -15.73
CA GLY A 286 22.67 16.99 -16.74
C GLY A 286 22.61 17.59 -18.14
N ALA A 287 23.47 17.12 -19.04
CA ALA A 287 23.41 17.47 -20.46
C ALA A 287 22.85 16.29 -21.23
N SER A 288 21.71 16.46 -21.88
CA SER A 288 20.94 15.40 -22.56
C SER A 288 21.08 15.43 -24.08
N PRO A 289 22.29 15.46 -24.67
CA PRO A 289 22.42 15.64 -26.11
C PRO A 289 21.72 14.51 -26.88
N ASP A 290 20.89 14.87 -27.85
CA ASP A 290 20.40 14.01 -28.94
C ASP A 290 20.06 12.57 -28.51
N PHE A 291 18.89 12.43 -27.89
CA PHE A 291 18.30 11.16 -27.45
C PHE A 291 19.14 10.37 -26.44
N VAL A 292 19.92 11.07 -25.60
CA VAL A 292 20.60 10.46 -24.45
C VAL A 292 19.80 10.75 -23.18
N VAL A 293 19.33 9.68 -22.53
CA VAL A 293 18.61 9.77 -21.26
C VAL A 293 19.58 10.09 -20.14
N VAL A 294 19.44 11.28 -19.57
CA VAL A 294 20.20 11.71 -18.40
C VAL A 294 19.34 11.57 -17.17
N LYS A 295 19.93 10.95 -16.13
CA LYS A 295 19.26 10.73 -14.86
C LYS A 295 20.01 11.44 -13.75
N LEU A 296 19.30 12.24 -12.98
CA LEU A 296 19.84 12.88 -11.78
C LEU A 296 19.15 12.28 -10.56
N THR A 297 19.90 12.07 -9.48
CA THR A 297 19.38 11.47 -8.23
C THR A 297 19.77 12.34 -7.05
N PHE A 298 18.77 12.78 -6.31
CA PHE A 298 18.88 13.60 -5.11
C PHE A 298 18.41 12.75 -3.94
N LEU A 299 19.34 12.39 -3.05
CA LEU A 299 19.08 11.53 -1.90
C LEU A 299 18.88 12.39 -0.65
N GLY A 300 17.99 11.95 0.25
CA GLY A 300 17.88 12.55 1.58
C GLY A 300 17.35 13.99 1.57
N VAL A 301 16.62 14.42 0.53
CA VAL A 301 16.09 15.78 0.48
C VAL A 301 14.97 15.94 1.49
N SER A 302 15.04 17.01 2.29
CA SER A 302 14.04 17.30 3.32
C SER A 302 13.06 18.37 2.81
N PRO A 303 11.74 18.18 2.98
CA PRO A 303 10.78 19.24 2.73
C PRO A 303 10.92 20.36 3.78
N ASP A 304 10.33 21.52 3.49
CA ASP A 304 10.20 22.61 4.43
C ASP A 304 9.25 22.25 5.59
N THR A 305 9.15 23.13 6.60
CA THR A 305 8.30 22.94 7.78
C THR A 305 6.80 22.83 7.44
N ASN A 306 6.39 23.26 6.24
CA ASN A 306 5.03 23.19 5.76
C ASN A 306 4.79 21.95 4.88
N GLY A 307 5.76 21.04 4.79
CA GLY A 307 5.65 19.82 3.98
C GLY A 307 5.76 20.08 2.48
N ASN A 308 6.47 21.14 2.07
CA ASN A 308 6.71 21.44 0.67
C ASN A 308 8.14 21.16 0.25
N LEU A 309 8.33 20.71 -0.99
CA LEU A 309 9.63 20.55 -1.62
C LEU A 309 9.61 21.19 -2.99
N SER A 310 10.60 22.05 -3.27
CA SER A 310 10.79 22.66 -4.58
C SER A 310 11.79 21.88 -5.41
N ILE A 311 11.40 21.63 -6.66
CA ILE A 311 12.23 21.06 -7.73
C ILE A 311 12.30 22.13 -8.82
N ILE A 312 13.47 22.67 -9.05
CA ILE A 312 13.70 23.78 -9.97
C ILE A 312 14.54 23.25 -11.13
N ALA A 313 14.05 23.38 -12.35
CA ALA A 313 14.83 23.10 -13.55
C ALA A 313 15.16 24.43 -14.23
N ASP A 314 16.43 24.64 -14.52
CA ASP A 314 16.95 25.91 -14.98
C ASP A 314 18.13 25.76 -15.96
N ASN A 315 18.34 26.79 -16.78
CA ASN A 315 19.41 26.79 -17.78
C ASN A 315 20.78 27.03 -17.15
N THR A 316 21.76 26.22 -17.58
CA THR A 316 23.17 26.55 -17.38
C THR A 316 23.65 27.56 -18.44
N ALA A 317 24.81 28.18 -18.20
CA ALA A 317 25.37 29.15 -19.15
C ALA A 317 25.64 28.48 -20.51
N GLY A 318 24.96 28.96 -21.56
CA GLY A 318 25.05 28.42 -22.93
C GLY A 318 23.99 27.40 -23.31
N ALA A 319 23.08 27.02 -22.39
CA ALA A 319 21.91 26.20 -22.70
C ALA A 319 20.74 27.06 -23.22
N ALA A 320 19.99 26.53 -24.18
CA ALA A 320 18.85 27.21 -24.78
C ALA A 320 17.59 27.03 -23.93
N TYR A 321 17.32 25.82 -23.44
CA TYR A 321 16.05 25.47 -22.79
C TYR A 321 16.25 24.52 -21.60
N PRO A 322 15.63 24.79 -20.44
CA PRO A 322 15.64 23.83 -19.35
C PRO A 322 14.58 22.79 -19.64
N LEU A 323 14.90 21.51 -19.51
CA LEU A 323 13.98 20.43 -19.88
C LEU A 323 13.89 19.31 -18.85
N LEU A 324 12.70 18.71 -18.75
CA LEU A 324 12.43 17.50 -17.97
C LEU A 324 11.35 16.66 -18.66
N ASN A 325 11.51 15.34 -18.60
CA ASN A 325 10.51 14.38 -19.05
C ASN A 325 9.73 13.78 -17.89
N ALA A 326 10.44 13.45 -16.81
CA ALA A 326 9.90 12.55 -15.79
C ALA A 326 10.52 12.74 -14.41
N LEU A 327 9.72 12.45 -13.38
CA LEU A 327 10.17 12.39 -11.99
C LEU A 327 9.72 11.09 -11.31
N ILE A 328 10.56 10.60 -10.40
CA ILE A 328 10.21 9.59 -9.41
C ILE A 328 10.53 10.16 -8.04
N ILE A 329 9.54 10.18 -7.15
CA ILE A 329 9.69 10.73 -5.80
C ILE A 329 9.31 9.64 -4.81
N SER A 330 10.24 9.28 -3.93
CA SER A 330 10.06 8.23 -2.92
C SER A 330 10.32 8.79 -1.52
N GLU A 331 9.49 8.40 -0.56
CA GLU A 331 9.77 8.62 0.87
C GLU A 331 10.85 7.64 1.34
N ASP A 332 11.83 8.13 2.11
CA ASP A 332 12.93 7.32 2.67
C ASP A 332 12.68 6.91 4.14
#